data_AF-A0A958ZW01-F1
#
_entry.id   AF-A0A958ZW01-F1
#
_cell.length_a   1.000
_cell.length_b   1.000
_cell.length_c   1.000
_cell.angle_alpha   90.00
_cell.angle_beta   90.00
_cell.angle_gamma   90.00
#
_symmetry.space_group_name_H-M   'P 1'
#
loop_
_entity.id
_entity.type
_entity.pdbx_description
1 polymer ?
#
loop_
_entity_poly.entity_id
_entity_poly.type
_entity_poly.pdbx_seq_one_letter_code
_entity_poly.pdbx_strand_id
1 'polypeptide(L)'
;MNAFTRSWKITQLTFRVINQDRELIWFALLSFLFSTLFAIAMIVPSVVPTIMAEGISQDSLQIFQYIIIFLTYFGLAFIATFFNVCVVYTTKIRFEGGNATFGESMRFAFTKLGLIFQWSLLSATVGLLLKILDNLASRLGKGGQIIASILIGLLGMAWSVISIFVVPVLVYEGLGPIDAVKKSTQVIKKTWGESLIRHFGLGLIQFLVFVIIIALSFGLTYVLTNTFDVIGLAIGIGVGILLMLLTGLIFSVANTIFNTALYVYANKSLVAEGFDEETVKGAFINKR
;
A
#
# COMPACT_ATOMS: atom_id res chain seq x y z
N MET A 1 -23.65 7.52 12.18
CA MET A 1 -22.64 6.64 12.81
C MET A 1 -21.38 7.44 13.09
N ASN A 2 -20.81 7.38 14.30
CA ASN A 2 -19.57 8.09 14.63
C ASN A 2 -18.37 7.46 13.88
N ALA A 3 -17.31 8.24 13.64
CA ALA A 3 -16.16 7.82 12.85
C ALA A 3 -15.53 6.51 13.37
N PHE A 4 -15.37 6.38 14.69
CA PHE A 4 -14.82 5.19 15.34
C PHE A 4 -15.65 3.93 15.06
N THR A 5 -16.97 3.97 15.28
CA THR A 5 -17.87 2.83 15.06
C THR A 5 -17.84 2.36 13.60
N ARG A 6 -17.73 3.30 12.65
CA ARG A 6 -17.59 2.98 11.24
C ARG A 6 -16.26 2.32 10.92
N SER A 7 -15.15 2.89 11.38
CA SER A 7 -13.82 2.29 11.19
C SER A 7 -13.73 0.89 11.80
N TRP A 8 -14.32 0.70 12.98
CA TRP A 8 -14.41 -0.60 13.64
C TRP A 8 -15.21 -1.61 12.81
N LYS A 9 -16.42 -1.23 12.37
CA LYS A 9 -17.27 -2.10 11.54
C LYS A 9 -16.58 -2.49 10.23
N ILE A 10 -15.95 -1.53 9.53
CA ILE A 10 -15.17 -1.81 8.31
C ILE A 10 -14.02 -2.80 8.59
N THR A 11 -13.32 -2.63 9.71
CA THR A 11 -12.24 -3.56 10.12
C THR A 11 -12.81 -4.96 10.35
N GLN A 12 -13.93 -5.09 11.05
CA GLN A 12 -14.57 -6.40 11.28
C GLN A 12 -15.02 -7.07 9.98
N LEU A 13 -15.59 -6.33 9.03
CA LEU A 13 -16.05 -6.87 7.74
C LEU A 13 -14.86 -7.37 6.91
N THR A 14 -13.80 -6.56 6.79
CA THR A 14 -12.59 -6.95 6.06
C THR A 14 -11.88 -8.13 6.73
N PHE A 15 -11.79 -8.17 8.05
CA PHE A 15 -11.19 -9.29 8.78
C PHE A 15 -12.01 -10.56 8.67
N ARG A 16 -13.34 -10.46 8.57
CA ARG A 16 -14.20 -11.62 8.30
C ARG A 16 -13.88 -12.24 6.94
N VAL A 17 -13.70 -11.42 5.90
CA VAL A 17 -13.27 -11.89 4.57
C VAL A 17 -11.90 -12.55 4.64
N ILE A 18 -10.94 -11.93 5.33
CA ILE A 18 -9.60 -12.52 5.55
C ILE A 18 -9.67 -13.88 6.27
N ASN A 19 -10.56 -14.01 7.25
CA ASN A 19 -10.70 -15.27 7.99
C ASN A 19 -11.40 -16.37 7.17
N GLN A 20 -12.26 -15.99 6.24
CA GLN A 20 -12.87 -16.92 5.27
C GLN A 20 -11.83 -17.38 4.23
N ASP A 21 -10.93 -16.48 3.80
CA ASP A 21 -9.88 -16.74 2.81
C ASP A 21 -8.47 -16.51 3.38
N ARG A 22 -7.94 -17.52 4.09
CA ARG A 22 -6.59 -17.43 4.68
C ARG A 22 -5.47 -17.25 3.64
N GLU A 23 -5.73 -17.59 2.39
CA GLU A 23 -4.83 -17.38 1.25
C GLU A 23 -4.47 -15.90 1.06
N LEU A 24 -5.34 -14.98 1.45
CA LEU A 24 -5.11 -13.54 1.37
C LEU A 24 -3.89 -13.09 2.17
N ILE A 25 -3.65 -13.71 3.33
CA ILE A 25 -2.48 -13.42 4.17
C ILE A 25 -1.19 -13.91 3.51
N TRP A 26 -1.24 -15.06 2.82
CA TRP A 26 -0.08 -15.61 2.12
C TRP A 26 0.38 -14.69 0.98
N PHE A 27 -0.53 -14.04 0.25
CA PHE A 27 -0.16 -13.06 -0.76
C PHE A 27 0.58 -11.86 -0.15
N ALA A 28 0.15 -11.36 1.00
CA ALA A 28 0.84 -10.26 1.68
C ALA A 28 2.22 -10.66 2.19
N LEU A 29 2.34 -11.86 2.78
CA LEU A 29 3.62 -12.39 3.25
C LEU A 29 4.61 -12.58 2.09
N LEU A 30 4.17 -13.15 0.97
CA LEU A 30 5.01 -13.33 -0.21
C LEU A 30 5.38 -11.98 -0.85
N SER A 31 4.44 -11.05 -0.96
CA SER A 31 4.71 -9.69 -1.43
C SER A 31 5.79 -9.00 -0.61
N PHE A 32 5.68 -9.08 0.72
CA PHE A 32 6.66 -8.52 1.64
C PHE A 32 8.03 -9.20 1.49
N LEU A 33 8.06 -10.53 1.46
CA LEU A 33 9.28 -11.32 1.31
C LEU A 33 10.00 -10.96 0.01
N PHE A 34 9.32 -11.04 -1.13
CA PHE A 34 9.92 -10.76 -2.43
C PHE A 34 10.31 -9.29 -2.58
N SER A 35 9.49 -8.35 -2.09
CA SER A 35 9.84 -6.93 -2.11
C SER A 35 11.08 -6.64 -1.26
N THR A 36 11.20 -7.29 -0.10
CA THR A 36 12.36 -7.13 0.80
C THR A 36 13.62 -7.73 0.17
N LEU A 37 13.55 -8.95 -0.36
CA LEU A 37 14.66 -9.59 -1.06
C LEU A 37 15.11 -8.74 -2.26
N PHE A 38 14.16 -8.23 -3.04
CA PHE A 38 14.45 -7.35 -4.17
C PHE A 38 15.09 -6.03 -3.72
N ALA A 39 14.58 -5.39 -2.67
CA ALA A 39 15.17 -4.17 -2.12
C ALA A 39 16.61 -4.39 -1.64
N ILE A 40 16.88 -5.50 -0.92
CA ILE A 40 18.23 -5.85 -0.47
C ILE A 40 19.15 -6.07 -1.68
N ALA A 41 18.69 -6.82 -2.69
CA ALA A 41 19.45 -7.09 -3.90
C ALA A 41 19.79 -5.82 -4.70
N MET A 42 18.94 -4.79 -4.65
CA MET A 42 19.20 -3.50 -5.32
C MET A 42 20.07 -2.56 -4.49
N ILE A 43 19.88 -2.52 -3.16
CA ILE A 43 20.58 -1.57 -2.28
C ILE A 43 22.03 -2.00 -2.05
N VAL A 44 22.30 -3.28 -1.77
CA VAL A 44 23.64 -3.74 -1.39
C VAL A 44 24.69 -3.42 -2.47
N PRO A 45 24.48 -3.72 -3.76
CA PRO A 45 25.44 -3.38 -4.81
C PRO A 45 25.58 -1.88 -5.07
N SER A 46 24.58 -1.08 -4.70
CA SER A 46 24.61 0.38 -4.89
C SER A 46 25.41 1.12 -3.82
N VAL A 47 25.41 0.59 -2.59
CA VAL A 47 26.03 1.23 -1.42
C VAL A 47 27.48 0.78 -1.22
N VAL A 48 27.79 -0.50 -1.50
CA VAL A 48 29.13 -1.07 -1.27
C VAL A 48 30.23 -0.34 -2.06
N PRO A 49 30.10 -0.07 -3.38
CA PRO A 49 31.12 0.65 -4.14
C PRO A 49 31.28 2.09 -3.68
N THR A 50 30.21 2.79 -3.29
CA THR A 50 30.29 4.17 -2.78
C THR A 50 31.01 4.27 -1.43
N ILE A 51 30.98 3.23 -0.60
CA ILE A 51 31.72 3.17 0.66
C ILE A 51 33.18 2.77 0.43
N MET A 52 33.44 1.94 -0.58
CA MET A 52 34.77 1.34 -0.83
C MET A 52 35.62 2.07 -1.88
N ALA A 53 35.03 2.90 -2.74
CA ALA A 53 35.75 3.58 -3.81
C ALA A 53 36.09 5.03 -3.43
N GLU A 54 37.34 5.27 -3.09
CA GLU A 54 37.95 6.60 -3.24
C GLU A 54 38.18 6.86 -4.74
N GLY A 55 37.55 7.90 -5.30
CA GLY A 55 37.93 8.44 -6.62
C GLY A 55 37.00 8.22 -7.81
N ILE A 56 35.74 7.79 -7.63
CA ILE A 56 34.77 7.81 -8.74
C ILE A 56 34.25 9.25 -8.95
N SER A 57 34.29 9.74 -10.19
CA SER A 57 33.81 11.08 -10.57
C SER A 57 32.34 11.31 -10.19
N GLN A 58 32.03 12.46 -9.57
CA GLN A 58 30.71 12.79 -9.02
C GLN A 58 29.55 12.74 -10.04
N ASP A 59 29.80 13.05 -11.32
CA ASP A 59 28.74 13.15 -12.34
C ASP A 59 28.28 11.80 -12.91
N SER A 60 29.19 10.84 -13.12
CA SER A 60 28.82 9.49 -13.60
C SER A 60 28.05 8.69 -12.53
N LEU A 61 28.27 9.00 -11.25
CA LEU A 61 27.54 8.41 -10.13
C LEU A 61 26.07 8.85 -10.09
N GLN A 62 25.74 10.08 -10.48
CA GLN A 62 24.37 10.60 -10.36
C GLN A 62 23.39 9.92 -11.32
N ILE A 63 23.74 9.77 -12.60
CA ILE A 63 22.87 9.12 -13.59
C ILE A 63 22.65 7.65 -13.22
N PHE A 64 23.72 6.94 -12.85
CA PHE A 64 23.67 5.56 -12.41
C PHE A 64 22.76 5.38 -11.17
N GLN A 65 22.85 6.32 -10.22
CA GLN A 65 22.00 6.32 -9.03
C GLN A 65 20.52 6.48 -9.38
N TYR A 66 20.16 7.39 -10.30
CA TYR A 66 18.76 7.54 -10.73
C TYR A 66 18.22 6.29 -11.45
N ILE A 67 19.05 5.61 -12.24
CA ILE A 67 18.68 4.33 -12.89
C ILE A 67 18.40 3.26 -11.83
N ILE A 68 19.28 3.09 -10.84
CA ILE A 68 19.09 2.13 -9.74
C ILE A 68 17.81 2.45 -8.96
N ILE A 69 17.58 3.72 -8.62
CA ILE A 69 16.37 4.15 -7.91
C ILE A 69 15.14 3.80 -8.75
N PHE A 70 15.16 4.10 -10.04
CA PHE A 70 14.05 3.80 -10.94
C PHE A 70 13.77 2.29 -11.00
N LEU A 71 14.79 1.47 -11.22
CA LEU A 71 14.66 0.01 -11.24
C LEU A 71 14.16 -0.54 -9.90
N THR A 72 14.60 0.07 -8.79
CA THR A 72 14.12 -0.29 -7.44
C THR A 72 12.63 0.02 -7.30
N TYR A 73 12.20 1.23 -7.66
CA TYR A 73 10.78 1.61 -7.62
C TYR A 73 9.94 0.78 -8.57
N PHE A 74 10.45 0.49 -9.76
CA PHE A 74 9.79 -0.34 -10.74
C PHE A 74 9.58 -1.77 -10.24
N GLY A 75 10.63 -2.44 -9.76
CA GLY A 75 10.51 -3.81 -9.27
C GLY A 75 9.65 -3.92 -8.01
N LEU A 76 9.76 -2.96 -7.07
CA LEU A 76 8.86 -2.91 -5.91
C LEU A 76 7.40 -2.70 -6.32
N ALA A 77 7.14 -1.76 -7.22
CA ALA A 77 5.79 -1.53 -7.74
C ALA A 77 5.25 -2.76 -8.50
N PHE A 78 6.12 -3.49 -9.21
CA PHE A 78 5.77 -4.72 -9.93
C PHE A 78 5.35 -5.83 -8.98
N ILE A 79 6.19 -6.15 -7.99
CA ILE A 79 5.92 -7.18 -7.00
C ILE A 79 4.65 -6.84 -6.21
N ALA A 80 4.56 -5.60 -5.69
CA ALA A 80 3.41 -5.18 -4.91
C ALA A 80 2.10 -5.22 -5.73
N THR A 81 2.13 -4.77 -6.98
CA THR A 81 0.94 -4.81 -7.85
C THR A 81 0.54 -6.24 -8.17
N PHE A 82 1.49 -7.13 -8.44
CA PHE A 82 1.21 -8.53 -8.74
C PHE A 82 0.42 -9.21 -7.61
N PHE A 83 0.88 -9.08 -6.36
CA PHE A 83 0.17 -9.65 -5.22
C PHE A 83 -1.12 -8.92 -4.87
N ASN A 84 -1.19 -7.60 -5.10
CA ASN A 84 -2.46 -6.87 -4.99
C ASN A 84 -3.49 -7.39 -6.01
N VAL A 85 -3.09 -7.72 -7.24
CA VAL A 85 -3.97 -8.36 -8.24
C VAL A 85 -4.49 -9.70 -7.72
N CYS A 86 -3.65 -10.53 -7.09
CA CYS A 86 -4.09 -11.77 -6.44
C CYS A 86 -5.16 -11.49 -5.37
N VAL A 87 -4.87 -10.57 -4.43
CA VAL A 87 -5.81 -10.21 -3.35
C VAL A 87 -7.14 -9.69 -3.91
N VAL A 88 -7.10 -8.79 -4.89
CA VAL A 88 -8.31 -8.24 -5.53
C VAL A 88 -9.10 -9.32 -6.26
N TYR A 89 -8.43 -10.26 -6.94
CA TYR A 89 -9.09 -11.37 -7.62
C TYR A 89 -9.76 -12.34 -6.63
N THR A 90 -9.05 -12.77 -5.57
CA THR A 90 -9.63 -13.62 -4.53
C THR A 90 -10.83 -12.94 -3.87
N THR A 91 -10.67 -11.65 -3.56
CA THR A 91 -11.76 -10.81 -3.01
C THR A 91 -12.96 -10.74 -3.95
N LYS A 92 -12.71 -10.55 -5.26
CA LYS A 92 -13.77 -10.54 -6.28
C LYS A 92 -14.57 -11.84 -6.26
N ILE A 93 -13.89 -12.99 -6.33
CA ILE A 93 -14.54 -14.29 -6.37
C ILE A 93 -15.35 -14.52 -5.08
N ARG A 94 -14.80 -14.12 -3.93
CA ARG A 94 -15.52 -14.20 -2.65
C ARG A 94 -16.77 -13.32 -2.63
N PHE A 95 -16.70 -12.09 -3.15
CA PHE A 95 -17.86 -11.20 -3.24
C PHE A 95 -18.94 -11.69 -4.20
N GLU A 96 -18.59 -12.56 -5.13
CA GLU A 96 -19.49 -13.25 -6.06
C GLU A 96 -20.00 -14.59 -5.49
N GLY A 97 -19.73 -14.90 -4.21
CA GLY A 97 -20.16 -16.12 -3.51
C GLY A 97 -19.30 -17.36 -3.77
N GLY A 98 -18.22 -17.20 -4.53
CA GLY A 98 -17.25 -18.25 -4.81
C GLY A 98 -16.17 -18.39 -3.75
N ASN A 99 -15.24 -19.31 -4.01
CA ASN A 99 -14.02 -19.49 -3.23
C ASN A 99 -12.84 -19.67 -4.21
N ALA A 100 -12.00 -18.65 -4.34
CA ALA A 100 -10.81 -18.75 -5.18
C ALA A 100 -9.70 -19.44 -4.40
N THR A 101 -9.00 -20.35 -5.07
CA THR A 101 -7.79 -20.96 -4.51
C THR A 101 -6.55 -20.12 -4.77
N PHE A 102 -5.48 -20.43 -4.05
CA PHE A 102 -4.23 -19.68 -4.12
C PHE A 102 -3.63 -19.77 -5.53
N GLY A 103 -3.67 -20.98 -6.10
CA GLY A 103 -3.18 -21.26 -7.44
C GLY A 103 -3.99 -20.56 -8.54
N GLU A 104 -5.32 -20.50 -8.40
CA GLU A 104 -6.17 -19.77 -9.34
C GLU A 104 -5.88 -18.27 -9.35
N SER A 105 -5.69 -17.69 -8.16
CA SER A 105 -5.40 -16.27 -8.01
C SER A 105 -4.03 -15.91 -8.60
N MET A 106 -3.01 -16.74 -8.35
CA MET A 106 -1.68 -16.61 -8.97
C MET A 106 -1.76 -16.75 -10.50
N ARG A 107 -2.46 -17.77 -11.00
CA ARG A 107 -2.64 -17.98 -12.44
C ARG A 107 -3.33 -16.79 -13.09
N PHE A 108 -4.36 -16.25 -12.45
CA PHE A 108 -5.03 -15.04 -12.91
C PHE A 108 -4.05 -13.85 -13.00
N ALA A 109 -3.26 -13.61 -11.96
CA ALA A 109 -2.24 -12.54 -11.98
C ALA A 109 -1.24 -12.73 -13.12
N PHE A 110 -0.82 -13.97 -13.41
CA PHE A 110 0.04 -14.27 -14.56
C PHE A 110 -0.60 -13.91 -15.92
N THR A 111 -1.91 -14.07 -16.09
CA THR A 111 -2.60 -13.62 -17.32
C THR A 111 -2.62 -12.09 -17.48
N LYS A 112 -2.37 -11.35 -16.41
CA LYS A 112 -2.39 -9.88 -16.37
C LYS A 112 -0.99 -9.26 -16.28
N LEU A 113 0.08 -10.04 -16.48
CA LEU A 113 1.47 -9.56 -16.40
C LEU A 113 1.73 -8.31 -17.24
N GLY A 114 1.19 -8.23 -18.46
CA GLY A 114 1.37 -7.06 -19.32
C GLY A 114 0.79 -5.78 -18.69
N LEU A 115 -0.40 -5.87 -18.12
CA LEU A 115 -1.04 -4.73 -17.45
C LEU A 115 -0.32 -4.36 -16.15
N ILE A 116 0.11 -5.36 -15.38
CA ILE A 116 0.90 -5.17 -14.15
C ILE A 116 2.21 -4.45 -14.50
N PHE A 117 2.95 -4.93 -15.51
CA PHE A 117 4.19 -4.33 -15.98
C PHE A 117 3.99 -2.85 -16.36
N GLN A 118 3.00 -2.56 -17.20
CA GLN A 118 2.73 -1.19 -17.65
C GLN A 118 2.32 -0.28 -16.47
N TRP A 119 1.53 -0.78 -15.52
CA TRP A 119 1.14 -0.01 -14.34
C TRP A 119 2.32 0.28 -13.42
N SER A 120 3.18 -0.72 -13.20
CA SER A 120 4.38 -0.56 -12.39
C SER A 120 5.37 0.41 -13.04
N LEU A 121 5.47 0.43 -14.37
CA LEU A 121 6.25 1.40 -15.11
C LEU A 121 5.72 2.82 -14.90
N LEU A 122 4.40 3.02 -15.03
CA LEU A 122 3.76 4.31 -14.78
C LEU A 122 3.96 4.76 -13.32
N SER A 123 3.73 3.87 -12.36
CA SER A 123 3.88 4.15 -10.93
C SER A 123 5.31 4.49 -10.56
N ALA A 124 6.29 3.75 -11.08
CA ALA A 124 7.71 4.03 -10.86
C ALA A 124 8.14 5.35 -11.49
N THR A 125 7.61 5.68 -12.67
CA THR A 125 7.85 6.98 -13.31
C THR A 125 7.35 8.11 -12.43
N VAL A 126 6.11 8.03 -11.92
CA VAL A 126 5.58 9.06 -11.00
C VAL A 126 6.38 9.13 -9.70
N GLY A 127 6.75 7.98 -9.13
CA GLY A 127 7.59 7.94 -7.93
C GLY A 127 8.96 8.58 -8.14
N LEU A 128 9.61 8.31 -9.29
CA LEU A 128 10.87 8.94 -9.65
C LEU A 128 10.70 10.45 -9.88
N LEU A 129 9.65 10.88 -10.56
CA LEU A 129 9.35 12.30 -10.78
C LEU A 129 9.17 13.05 -9.46
N LEU A 130 8.40 12.50 -8.52
CA LEU A 130 8.25 13.10 -7.19
C LEU A 130 9.60 13.21 -6.46
N LYS A 131 10.45 12.17 -6.55
CA LYS A 131 11.80 12.21 -5.97
C LYS A 131 12.71 13.24 -6.64
N ILE A 132 12.64 13.39 -7.96
CA ILE A 132 13.39 14.42 -8.68
C ILE A 132 12.94 15.81 -8.24
N LEU A 133 11.61 16.04 -8.15
CA LEU A 133 11.06 17.31 -7.67
C LEU A 133 11.53 17.60 -6.23
N ASP A 134 11.54 16.61 -5.35
CA ASP A 134 12.01 16.75 -3.97
C ASP A 134 13.51 17.10 -3.90
N ASN A 135 14.33 16.44 -4.73
CA ASN A 135 15.76 16.76 -4.86
C ASN A 135 16.02 18.15 -5.46
N LEU A 136 15.12 18.66 -6.32
CA LEU A 136 15.22 20.02 -6.84
C LEU A 136 14.78 21.05 -5.78
N ALA A 137 13.73 20.72 -5.02
CA ALA A 137 13.24 21.54 -3.92
C ALA A 137 14.27 21.74 -2.81
N SER A 138 15.08 20.72 -2.51
CA SER A 138 16.15 20.81 -1.50
C SER A 138 17.31 21.73 -1.90
N ARG A 139 17.40 22.12 -3.17
CA ARG A 139 18.38 23.12 -3.66
C ARG A 139 17.89 24.56 -3.51
N LEU A 140 16.63 24.76 -3.11
CA LEU A 140 16.08 26.08 -2.83
C LEU A 140 16.54 26.57 -1.44
N GLY A 141 16.56 27.88 -1.22
CA GLY A 141 16.78 28.45 0.12
C GLY A 141 15.74 27.95 1.12
N LYS A 142 16.06 27.97 2.43
CA LYS A 142 15.26 27.35 3.51
C LYS A 142 13.75 27.63 3.43
N GLY A 143 13.33 28.85 3.08
CA GLY A 143 11.92 29.20 2.93
C GLY A 143 11.25 28.60 1.67
N GLY A 144 11.98 28.51 0.55
CA GLY A 144 11.49 27.90 -0.69
C GLY A 144 11.40 26.38 -0.60
N GLN A 145 12.32 25.74 0.13
CA GLN A 145 12.30 24.30 0.37
C GLN A 145 11.01 23.86 1.08
N ILE A 146 10.60 24.56 2.14
CA ILE A 146 9.39 24.20 2.90
C ILE A 146 8.14 24.24 2.00
N ILE A 147 7.97 25.31 1.23
CA ILE A 147 6.81 25.47 0.33
C ILE A 147 6.84 24.38 -0.75
N ALA A 148 7.98 24.12 -1.36
CA ALA A 148 8.13 23.11 -2.39
C ALA A 148 7.86 21.69 -1.86
N SER A 149 8.37 21.33 -0.68
CA SER A 149 8.10 20.04 -0.04
C SER A 149 6.62 19.85 0.28
N ILE A 150 5.91 20.91 0.70
CA ILE A 150 4.46 20.87 0.89
C ILE A 150 3.75 20.58 -0.44
N LEU A 151 4.08 21.30 -1.51
CA LEU A 151 3.47 21.10 -2.84
C LEU A 151 3.72 19.69 -3.38
N ILE A 152 4.94 19.18 -3.25
CA ILE A 152 5.31 17.83 -3.67
C ILE A 152 4.55 16.78 -2.83
N GLY A 153 4.40 17.01 -1.53
CA GLY A 153 3.58 16.19 -0.65
C GLY A 153 2.11 16.16 -1.09
N LEU A 154 1.54 17.31 -1.45
CA LEU A 154 0.18 17.40 -2.00
C LEU A 154 0.03 16.62 -3.31
N LEU A 155 1.01 16.70 -4.22
CA LEU A 155 1.03 15.92 -5.46
C LEU A 155 1.08 14.41 -5.18
N GLY A 156 1.92 13.99 -4.22
CA GLY A 156 2.00 12.59 -3.79
C GLY A 156 0.68 12.09 -3.18
N MET A 157 0.02 12.91 -2.37
CA MET A 157 -1.32 12.59 -1.84
C MET A 157 -2.37 12.49 -2.94
N ALA A 158 -2.38 13.44 -3.89
CA ALA A 158 -3.27 13.39 -5.04
C ALA A 158 -3.08 12.12 -5.86
N TRP A 159 -1.81 11.75 -6.14
CA TRP A 159 -1.46 10.50 -6.82
C TRP A 159 -1.97 9.27 -6.06
N SER A 160 -1.73 9.21 -4.75
CA SER A 160 -2.21 8.13 -3.89
C SER A 160 -3.73 7.98 -4.01
N VAL A 161 -4.48 9.07 -3.87
CA VAL A 161 -5.95 9.08 -3.97
C VAL A 161 -6.41 8.57 -5.34
N ILE A 162 -5.93 9.14 -6.44
CA ILE A 162 -6.38 8.73 -7.79
C ILE A 162 -5.98 7.28 -8.14
N SER A 163 -4.97 6.73 -7.47
CA SER A 163 -4.49 5.36 -7.68
C SER A 163 -5.27 4.29 -6.90
N ILE A 164 -6.10 4.68 -5.91
CA ILE A 164 -6.78 3.77 -4.96
C ILE A 164 -7.50 2.61 -5.68
N PHE A 165 -8.23 2.89 -6.76
CA PHE A 165 -9.01 1.88 -7.47
C PHE A 165 -8.33 1.32 -8.71
N VAL A 166 -7.06 1.64 -8.98
CA VAL A 166 -6.42 1.20 -10.23
C VAL A 166 -6.30 -0.32 -10.30
N VAL A 167 -5.87 -0.99 -9.22
CA VAL A 167 -5.78 -2.45 -9.21
C VAL A 167 -7.17 -3.12 -9.34
N PRO A 168 -8.21 -2.68 -8.59
CA PRO A 168 -9.59 -3.09 -8.88
C PRO A 168 -10.01 -2.91 -10.34
N VAL A 169 -9.76 -1.75 -10.95
CA VAL A 169 -10.10 -1.51 -12.36
C VAL A 169 -9.38 -2.49 -13.29
N LEU A 170 -8.08 -2.73 -13.07
CA LEU A 170 -7.28 -3.67 -13.85
C LEU A 170 -7.85 -5.09 -13.78
N VAL A 171 -8.27 -5.54 -12.59
CA VAL A 171 -8.83 -6.88 -12.39
C VAL A 171 -10.24 -7.02 -12.97
N TYR A 172 -11.11 -6.03 -12.74
CA TYR A 172 -12.52 -6.10 -13.13
C TYR A 172 -12.76 -5.76 -14.60
N GLU A 173 -12.02 -4.79 -15.15
CA GLU A 173 -12.26 -4.25 -16.50
C GLU A 173 -11.10 -4.53 -17.47
N GLY A 174 -9.92 -4.94 -16.98
CA GLY A 174 -8.78 -5.28 -17.85
C GLY A 174 -8.19 -4.07 -18.59
N LEU A 175 -8.43 -2.85 -18.08
CA LEU A 175 -7.97 -1.63 -18.71
C LEU A 175 -6.46 -1.41 -18.54
N GLY A 176 -5.85 -0.75 -19.53
CA GLY A 176 -4.48 -0.26 -19.45
C GLY A 176 -4.29 0.81 -18.36
N PRO A 177 -3.05 1.09 -17.93
CA PRO A 177 -2.77 1.97 -16.79
C PRO A 177 -3.40 3.36 -16.85
N ILE A 178 -3.32 4.00 -18.01
CA ILE A 178 -3.83 5.36 -18.21
C ILE A 178 -5.35 5.38 -18.05
N ASP A 179 -6.05 4.44 -18.70
CA ASP A 179 -7.50 4.35 -18.63
C ASP A 179 -7.96 3.86 -17.26
N ALA A 180 -7.18 3.02 -16.58
CA ALA A 180 -7.43 2.63 -15.20
C ALA A 180 -7.36 3.82 -14.23
N VAL A 181 -6.38 4.72 -14.40
CA VAL A 181 -6.30 5.97 -13.62
C VAL A 181 -7.48 6.89 -13.91
N LYS A 182 -7.87 7.05 -15.19
CA LYS A 182 -9.05 7.84 -15.56
C LYS A 182 -10.32 7.28 -14.91
N LYS A 183 -10.53 5.96 -15.02
CA LYS A 183 -11.67 5.26 -14.42
C LYS A 183 -11.67 5.39 -12.90
N SER A 184 -10.53 5.16 -12.25
CA SER A 184 -10.38 5.35 -10.79
C SER A 184 -10.75 6.78 -10.38
N THR A 185 -10.25 7.79 -11.10
CA THR A 185 -10.57 9.21 -10.87
C THR A 185 -12.06 9.49 -11.05
N GLN A 186 -12.71 8.93 -12.08
CA GLN A 186 -14.15 9.07 -12.29
C GLN A 186 -14.96 8.46 -11.14
N VAL A 187 -14.56 7.26 -10.68
CA VAL A 187 -15.19 6.59 -9.55
C VAL A 187 -15.05 7.45 -8.29
N ILE A 188 -13.84 7.95 -7.98
CA ILE A 188 -13.58 8.83 -6.84
C ILE A 188 -14.40 10.11 -6.90
N LYS A 189 -14.49 10.76 -8.08
CA LYS A 189 -15.29 11.99 -8.23
C LYS A 189 -16.78 11.73 -8.01
N LYS A 190 -17.28 10.57 -8.43
CA LYS A 190 -18.68 10.15 -8.22
C LYS A 190 -18.97 9.87 -6.74
N THR A 191 -18.00 9.32 -6.01
CA THR A 191 -18.19 8.80 -4.66
C THR A 191 -17.78 9.75 -3.53
N TRP A 192 -16.63 10.42 -3.69
CA TRP A 192 -15.93 11.13 -2.62
C TRP A 192 -15.84 12.65 -2.85
N GLY A 193 -16.18 13.16 -4.04
CA GLY A 193 -16.44 14.58 -4.34
C GLY A 193 -15.49 15.59 -3.67
N GLU A 194 -16.05 16.70 -3.14
CA GLU A 194 -15.28 17.76 -2.45
C GLU A 194 -14.87 17.39 -1.00
N SER A 195 -15.32 16.25 -0.46
CA SER A 195 -15.13 15.89 0.95
C SER A 195 -14.14 14.74 1.17
N LEU A 196 -13.21 14.55 0.23
CA LEU A 196 -12.12 13.56 0.27
C LEU A 196 -11.37 13.51 1.63
N ILE A 197 -11.32 14.63 2.35
CA ILE A 197 -10.53 14.83 3.57
C ILE A 197 -11.18 14.18 4.82
N ARG A 198 -12.45 13.78 4.79
CA ARG A 198 -13.20 13.40 6.02
C ARG A 198 -13.26 11.90 6.36
N HIS A 199 -12.70 11.01 5.55
CA HIS A 199 -12.93 9.57 5.71
C HIS A 199 -11.66 8.77 6.00
N PHE A 200 -11.32 8.66 7.28
CA PHE A 200 -10.45 7.60 7.77
C PHE A 200 -11.25 6.30 7.87
N GLY A 201 -11.10 5.41 6.88
CA GLY A 201 -11.70 4.07 6.89
C GLY A 201 -11.04 3.19 7.95
N LEU A 202 -10.07 2.37 7.54
CA LEU A 202 -9.32 1.47 8.42
C LEU A 202 -8.20 2.16 9.24
N GLY A 203 -7.71 3.31 8.77
CA GLY A 203 -6.50 3.95 9.30
C GLY A 203 -6.58 4.32 10.79
N LEU A 204 -7.76 4.68 11.31
CA LEU A 204 -7.93 5.01 12.72
C LEU A 204 -7.73 3.79 13.62
N ILE A 205 -8.31 2.63 13.25
CA ILE A 205 -8.13 1.40 14.02
C ILE A 205 -6.69 0.90 13.89
N GLN A 206 -6.12 0.95 12.69
CA GLN A 206 -4.72 0.59 12.48
C GLN A 206 -3.77 1.44 13.34
N PHE A 207 -4.00 2.75 13.41
CA PHE A 207 -3.23 3.67 14.25
C PHE A 207 -3.32 3.29 15.73
N LEU A 208 -4.53 3.06 16.25
CA LEU A 208 -4.72 2.67 17.65
C LEU A 208 -4.03 1.33 17.98
N VAL A 209 -4.11 0.35 17.07
CA VAL A 209 -3.43 -0.94 17.25
C VAL A 209 -1.91 -0.74 17.28
N PHE A 210 -1.35 0.10 16.41
CA PHE A 210 0.08 0.41 16.45
C PHE A 210 0.49 1.12 17.75
N VAL A 211 -0.30 2.08 18.24
CA VAL A 211 -0.03 2.74 19.53
C VAL A 211 0.00 1.72 20.68
N ILE A 212 -0.94 0.77 20.70
CA ILE A 212 -0.99 -0.29 21.71
C ILE A 212 0.24 -1.20 21.59
N ILE A 213 0.62 -1.63 20.38
CA ILE A 213 1.81 -2.46 20.15
C ILE A 213 3.07 -1.73 20.61
N ILE A 214 3.19 -0.43 20.31
CA ILE A 214 4.31 0.40 20.77
C ILE A 214 4.38 0.40 22.29
N ALA A 215 3.27 0.73 22.97
CA ALA A 215 3.22 0.80 24.42
C ALA A 215 3.58 -0.55 25.08
N LEU A 216 3.03 -1.65 24.56
CA LEU A 216 3.34 -3.01 25.03
C LEU A 216 4.80 -3.39 24.76
N SER A 217 5.34 -3.02 23.59
CA SER A 217 6.73 -3.30 23.23
C SER A 217 7.70 -2.52 24.11
N PHE A 218 7.39 -1.26 24.45
CA PHE A 218 8.16 -0.49 25.40
C PHE A 218 8.18 -1.14 26.79
N GLY A 219 7.01 -1.54 27.29
CA GLY A 219 6.90 -2.24 28.58
C GLY A 219 7.68 -3.55 28.60
N LEU A 220 7.54 -4.37 27.55
CA LEU A 220 8.26 -5.63 27.39
C LEU A 220 9.78 -5.40 27.33
N THR A 221 10.23 -4.45 26.52
CA THR A 221 11.65 -4.11 26.38
C THR A 221 12.22 -3.64 27.71
N TYR A 222 11.49 -2.81 28.45
CA TYR A 222 11.90 -2.35 29.77
C TYR A 222 12.09 -3.52 30.75
N VAL A 223 11.12 -4.43 30.86
CA VAL A 223 11.21 -5.59 31.77
C VAL A 223 12.36 -6.53 31.38
N LEU A 224 12.50 -6.82 30.08
CA LEU A 224 13.53 -7.73 29.60
C LEU A 224 14.93 -7.14 29.75
N THR A 225 15.11 -5.85 29.50
CA THR A 225 16.42 -5.18 29.66
C THR A 225 16.88 -5.22 31.12
N ASN A 226 15.96 -5.07 32.09
CA ASN A 226 16.30 -5.18 33.51
C ASN A 226 16.74 -6.60 33.93
N THR A 227 16.37 -7.64 33.16
CA THR A 227 16.69 -9.04 33.50
C THR A 227 17.86 -9.60 32.69
N PHE A 228 17.95 -9.23 31.41
CA PHE A 228 18.85 -9.82 30.41
C PHE A 228 19.74 -8.78 29.70
N ASP A 229 19.77 -7.54 30.20
CA ASP A 229 20.57 -6.42 29.67
C ASP A 229 20.39 -6.24 28.14
N VAL A 230 21.48 -6.22 27.37
CA VAL A 230 21.47 -6.02 25.91
C VAL A 230 20.64 -7.08 25.16
N ILE A 231 20.63 -8.33 25.63
CA ILE A 231 19.84 -9.40 25.03
C ILE A 231 18.34 -9.12 25.22
N GLY A 232 17.97 -8.64 26.42
CA GLY A 232 16.60 -8.24 26.72
C GLY A 232 16.11 -7.09 25.86
N LEU A 233 16.97 -6.10 25.62
CA LEU A 233 16.70 -4.98 24.72
C LEU A 233 16.45 -5.48 23.28
N ALA A 234 17.34 -6.33 22.75
CA ALA A 234 17.23 -6.84 21.40
C ALA A 234 15.94 -7.66 21.18
N ILE A 235 15.57 -8.50 22.14
CA ILE A 235 14.34 -9.30 22.09
C ILE A 235 13.11 -8.38 22.12
N GLY A 236 13.05 -7.44 23.06
CA GLY A 236 11.90 -6.53 23.20
C GLY A 236 11.64 -5.72 21.93
N ILE A 237 12.69 -5.14 21.35
CA ILE A 237 12.61 -4.41 20.07
C ILE A 237 12.23 -5.35 18.93
N GLY A 238 12.87 -6.52 18.83
CA GLY A 238 12.62 -7.49 17.77
C GLY A 238 11.17 -7.98 17.75
N VAL A 239 10.60 -8.28 18.92
CA VAL A 239 9.18 -8.66 19.06
C VAL A 239 8.27 -7.50 18.66
N GLY A 240 8.55 -6.28 19.09
CA GLY A 240 7.76 -5.11 18.72
C GLY A 240 7.73 -4.86 17.22
N ILE A 241 8.89 -4.91 16.57
CA ILE A 241 9.00 -4.78 15.11
C ILE A 241 8.23 -5.91 14.41
N LEU A 242 8.37 -7.15 14.85
CA LEU A 242 7.65 -8.30 14.26
C LEU A 242 6.13 -8.12 14.35
N LEU A 243 5.61 -7.71 15.51
CA LEU A 243 4.18 -7.48 15.70
C LEU A 243 3.66 -6.33 14.84
N MET A 244 4.43 -5.24 14.71
CA MET A 244 4.10 -4.14 13.82
C MET A 244 4.06 -4.59 12.36
N LEU A 245 5.05 -5.37 11.92
CA LEU A 245 5.11 -5.89 10.56
C LEU A 245 3.90 -6.77 10.26
N LEU A 246 3.61 -7.77 11.10
CA LEU A 246 2.47 -8.66 10.92
C LEU A 246 1.14 -7.90 10.89
N THR A 247 0.96 -6.95 11.81
CA THR A 247 -0.22 -6.08 11.85
C THR A 247 -0.33 -5.26 10.56
N GLY A 248 0.76 -4.64 10.12
CA GLY A 248 0.80 -3.86 8.89
C GLY A 248 0.42 -4.68 7.65
N LEU A 249 0.86 -5.93 7.57
CA LEU A 249 0.50 -6.84 6.47
C LEU A 249 -0.99 -7.15 6.46
N ILE A 250 -1.59 -7.47 7.61
CA ILE A 250 -3.03 -7.75 7.72
C ILE A 250 -3.84 -6.52 7.32
N PHE A 251 -3.48 -5.33 7.82
CA PHE A 251 -4.16 -4.09 7.46
C PHE A 251 -3.96 -3.70 5.98
N SER A 252 -2.82 -4.04 5.38
CA SER A 252 -2.60 -3.85 3.94
C SER A 252 -3.58 -4.65 3.10
N VAL A 253 -3.77 -5.94 3.44
CA VAL A 253 -4.79 -6.80 2.80
C VAL A 253 -6.19 -6.25 3.03
N ALA A 254 -6.52 -5.90 4.28
CA ALA A 254 -7.82 -5.34 4.63
C ALA A 254 -8.13 -4.06 3.82
N ASN A 255 -7.13 -3.20 3.61
CA ASN A 255 -7.26 -2.00 2.80
C ASN A 255 -7.51 -2.33 1.32
N THR A 256 -6.82 -3.32 0.76
CA THR A 256 -7.06 -3.77 -0.62
C THR A 256 -8.47 -4.37 -0.78
N ILE A 257 -8.94 -5.17 0.18
CA ILE A 257 -10.32 -5.71 0.20
C ILE A 257 -11.32 -4.56 0.26
N PHE A 258 -11.13 -3.61 1.18
CA PHE A 258 -12.03 -2.48 1.36
C PHE A 258 -12.11 -1.61 0.10
N ASN A 259 -10.97 -1.27 -0.51
CA ASN A 259 -10.94 -0.51 -1.77
C ASN A 259 -11.63 -1.27 -2.90
N THR A 260 -11.52 -2.59 -2.93
CA THR A 260 -12.24 -3.43 -3.89
C THR A 260 -13.75 -3.39 -3.65
N ALA A 261 -14.19 -3.50 -2.40
CA ALA A 261 -15.62 -3.41 -2.04
C ALA A 261 -16.21 -2.05 -2.42
N LEU A 262 -15.47 -0.96 -2.15
CA LEU A 262 -15.83 0.39 -2.54
C LEU A 262 -15.95 0.50 -4.08
N TYR A 263 -14.97 -0.01 -4.81
CA TYR A 263 -15.00 0.03 -6.27
C TYR A 263 -16.23 -0.68 -6.85
N VAL A 264 -16.51 -1.91 -6.38
CA VAL A 264 -17.65 -2.71 -6.83
C VAL A 264 -18.96 -1.99 -6.56
N TYR A 265 -19.14 -1.47 -5.35
CA TYR A 265 -20.36 -0.77 -5.00
C TYR A 265 -20.55 0.51 -5.82
N ALA A 266 -19.49 1.31 -6.02
CA ALA A 266 -19.58 2.56 -6.75
C ALA A 266 -19.87 2.40 -8.25
N ASN A 267 -19.37 1.31 -8.84
CA ASN A 267 -19.45 1.05 -10.28
C ASN A 267 -20.63 0.14 -10.65
N LYS A 268 -20.92 -0.90 -9.85
CA LYS A 268 -21.96 -1.91 -10.14
C LYS A 268 -23.22 -1.78 -9.30
N SER A 269 -23.24 -0.92 -8.26
CA SER A 269 -24.34 -0.83 -7.29
C SER A 269 -24.70 -2.17 -6.62
N LEU A 270 -23.77 -3.12 -6.63
CA LEU A 270 -23.92 -4.42 -5.98
C LEU A 270 -23.28 -4.35 -4.59
N VAL A 271 -23.99 -4.91 -3.61
CA VAL A 271 -23.46 -5.10 -2.26
C VAL A 271 -22.63 -6.39 -2.29
N ALA A 272 -21.32 -6.24 -2.06
CA ALA A 272 -20.42 -7.37 -1.94
C ALA A 272 -20.89 -8.33 -0.84
N GLU A 273 -20.91 -9.64 -1.12
CA GLU A 273 -21.30 -10.62 -0.12
C GLU A 273 -20.40 -10.51 1.12
N GLY A 274 -21.02 -10.45 2.31
CA GLY A 274 -20.33 -10.24 3.58
C GLY A 274 -20.18 -8.77 4.02
N PHE A 275 -20.51 -7.79 3.18
CA PHE A 275 -20.64 -6.39 3.56
C PHE A 275 -22.12 -5.99 3.66
N ASP A 276 -22.48 -5.16 4.63
CA ASP A 276 -23.82 -4.57 4.70
C ASP A 276 -23.88 -3.28 3.89
N GLU A 277 -25.00 -3.09 3.19
CA GLU A 277 -25.24 -1.93 2.32
C GLU A 277 -25.09 -0.61 3.09
N GLU A 278 -25.46 -0.57 4.36
CA GLU A 278 -25.35 0.63 5.21
C GLU A 278 -23.90 1.00 5.52
N THR A 279 -23.00 0.03 5.72
CA THR A 279 -21.56 0.31 5.92
C THR A 279 -20.88 0.78 4.64
N VAL A 280 -21.22 0.15 3.50
CA VAL A 280 -20.65 0.55 2.21
C VAL A 280 -21.23 1.90 1.76
N LYS A 281 -22.54 2.10 1.89
CA LYS A 281 -23.18 3.42 1.74
C LYS A 281 -22.60 4.43 2.71
N GLY A 282 -22.32 4.07 3.96
CA GLY A 282 -21.74 4.98 4.95
C GLY A 282 -20.29 5.38 4.68
N ALA A 283 -19.61 4.68 3.77
CA ALA A 283 -18.31 5.06 3.21
C ALA A 283 -18.44 5.97 1.96
N PHE A 284 -19.65 6.10 1.41
CA PHE A 284 -19.99 7.00 0.32
C PHE A 284 -20.88 8.14 0.81
N ILE A 285 -20.60 9.38 0.41
CA ILE A 285 -21.53 10.46 0.75
C ILE A 285 -22.68 10.38 -0.26
N ASN A 286 -23.92 10.20 0.22
CA ASN A 286 -25.10 10.48 -0.58
C ASN A 286 -24.98 11.93 -1.05
N LYS A 287 -24.83 12.15 -2.37
CA LYS A 287 -25.23 13.43 -2.97
C LYS A 287 -26.70 13.61 -2.61
N ARG A 288 -26.98 14.45 -1.63
CA ARG A 288 -28.30 15.10 -1.56
C ARG A 288 -28.35 16.12 -2.68
#